data_AF-A0ABD4Q494-F1
#
_entry.id   AF-A0ABD4Q494-F1
#
_cell.length_a   1.000
_cell.length_b   1.000
_cell.length_c   1.000
_cell.angle_alpha   90.00
_cell.angle_beta   90.00
_cell.angle_gamma   90.00
#
_symmetry.space_group_name_H-M   'P 1'
#
loop_
_entity.id
_entity.type
_entity.pdbx_description
1 polymer ?
#
loop_
_entity_poly.entity_id
_entity_poly.type
_entity_poly.pdbx_seq_one_letter_code
_entity_poly.pdbx_strand_id
1 'polypeptide(L)'
;MYSNIITLSKEEADRMGETRTKHYFKTCKDYFSERFGEANVVSAKVHMDESAPHMHLHFIPVNHQGRLSARTAMNRQAIHHIQDELTTHLCQQGFGVERGSTDDNTTY
;
A
#
# COMPACT_ATOMS: atom_id res chain seq x y z
N MET A 1 5.14 14.86 -3.27
CA MET A 1 4.11 14.01 -2.62
C MET A 1 3.86 12.84 -3.54
N TYR A 2 3.80 11.60 -3.02
CA TYR A 2 3.38 10.43 -3.78
C TYR A 2 1.91 10.14 -3.47
N SER A 3 1.18 9.70 -4.49
CA SER A 3 -0.18 9.18 -4.37
C SER A 3 -0.17 7.74 -4.82
N ASN A 4 -0.60 6.83 -3.96
CA ASN A 4 -0.71 5.40 -4.25
C ASN A 4 -2.16 4.97 -4.17
N ILE A 5 -2.52 4.01 -5.02
CA ILE A 5 -3.79 3.30 -4.95
C ILE A 5 -3.51 1.91 -4.40
N ILE A 6 -4.18 1.58 -3.31
CA ILE A 6 -4.20 0.23 -2.74
C ILE A 6 -5.61 -0.28 -2.92
N THR A 7 -5.78 -1.39 -3.61
CA THR A 7 -7.11 -1.90 -3.96
C THR A 7 -7.25 -3.35 -3.51
N LEU A 8 -8.49 -3.77 -3.31
CA LEU A 8 -8.88 -5.16 -3.09
C LEU A 8 -10.00 -5.47 -4.08
N SER A 9 -10.04 -6.68 -4.64
CA SER A 9 -11.15 -7.04 -5.52
C SER A 9 -12.47 -7.05 -4.73
N LYS A 10 -13.58 -6.82 -5.42
CA LYS A 10 -14.89 -6.79 -4.78
C LYS A 10 -15.24 -8.14 -4.17
N GLU A 11 -14.92 -9.23 -4.87
CA GLU A 11 -15.17 -10.61 -4.41
C GLU A 11 -14.43 -10.90 -3.10
N GLU A 12 -13.18 -10.46 -2.99
CA GLU A 12 -12.36 -10.65 -1.80
C GLU A 12 -12.88 -9.80 -0.63
N ALA A 13 -13.24 -8.54 -0.90
CA ALA A 13 -13.80 -7.65 0.10
C ALA A 13 -15.14 -8.15 0.65
N ASP A 14 -16.01 -8.67 -0.22
CA ASP A 14 -17.30 -9.26 0.15
C ASP A 14 -17.09 -10.54 0.98
N ARG A 15 -16.12 -11.38 0.60
CA ARG A 15 -15.76 -12.60 1.35
C ARG A 15 -15.20 -12.30 2.73
N MET A 16 -14.38 -11.26 2.85
CA MET A 16 -13.75 -10.86 4.11
C MET A 16 -14.70 -10.09 5.03
N GLY A 17 -15.71 -9.43 4.46
CA GLY A 17 -16.63 -8.54 5.16
C GLY A 17 -16.00 -7.18 5.50
N GLU A 18 -16.87 -6.19 5.74
CA GLU A 18 -16.47 -4.78 5.88
C GLU A 18 -15.41 -4.53 6.95
N THR A 19 -15.54 -5.16 8.13
CA THR A 19 -14.58 -4.99 9.24
C THR A 19 -13.18 -5.44 8.86
N ARG A 20 -13.06 -6.61 8.21
CA ARG A 20 -11.77 -7.17 7.84
C ARG A 20 -11.18 -6.45 6.63
N THR A 21 -12.01 -5.94 5.73
CA THR A 21 -11.60 -5.06 4.63
C THR A 21 -11.08 -3.72 5.13
N LYS A 22 -11.72 -3.10 6.13
CA LYS A 22 -11.17 -1.91 6.81
C LYS A 22 -9.84 -2.22 7.51
N HIS A 23 -9.74 -3.39 8.14
CA HIS A 23 -8.49 -3.82 8.78
C HIS A 23 -7.37 -3.97 7.74
N TYR A 24 -7.65 -4.53 6.55
CA TYR A 24 -6.69 -4.64 5.44
C TYR A 24 -6.12 -3.27 5.05
N PHE A 25 -6.96 -2.27 4.77
CA PHE A 25 -6.49 -0.93 4.42
C PHE A 25 -5.74 -0.24 5.56
N LYS A 26 -6.17 -0.46 6.81
CA LYS A 26 -5.46 0.04 7.98
C LYS A 26 -4.05 -0.56 8.07
N THR A 27 -3.91 -1.88 7.90
CA THR A 27 -2.61 -2.57 7.88
C THR A 27 -1.70 -2.01 6.80
N CYS A 28 -2.24 -1.78 5.60
CA CYS A 28 -1.50 -1.11 4.53
C CYS A 28 -1.03 0.30 4.96
N LYS A 29 -1.93 1.14 5.49
CA LYS A 29 -1.58 2.48 5.98
C LYS A 29 -0.49 2.41 7.05
N ASP A 30 -0.61 1.48 8.00
CA ASP A 30 0.31 1.34 9.13
C ASP A 30 1.72 0.96 8.62
N TYR A 31 1.84 0.04 7.65
CA TYR A 31 3.12 -0.27 6.98
C TYR A 31 3.79 0.98 6.38
N PHE A 32 3.06 1.80 5.62
CA PHE A 32 3.62 3.03 5.05
C PHE A 32 3.97 4.07 6.12
N SER A 33 3.21 4.10 7.22
CA SER A 33 3.47 4.97 8.36
C SER A 33 4.73 4.56 9.12
N GLU A 34 4.98 3.27 9.29
CA GLU A 34 6.21 2.76 9.88
C GLU A 34 7.42 3.03 8.97
N ARG A 35 7.27 2.83 7.66
CA ARG A 35 8.34 2.99 6.69
C ARG A 35 8.76 4.44 6.47
N PHE A 36 7.79 5.34 6.28
CA PHE A 36 8.05 6.75 5.95
C PHE A 36 7.86 7.70 7.12
N GLY A 37 7.33 7.22 8.26
CA GLY A 37 6.98 8.02 9.43
C GLY A 37 5.53 8.51 9.37
N GLU A 38 4.81 8.39 10.49
CA GLU A 38 3.40 8.78 10.63
C GLU A 38 3.14 10.22 10.16
N ALA A 39 4.00 11.16 10.56
CA ALA A 39 3.90 12.58 10.18
C ALA A 39 4.05 12.82 8.67
N ASN A 40 4.61 11.85 7.93
CA ASN A 40 4.80 11.93 6.49
C ASN A 40 3.64 11.28 5.72
N VAL A 41 2.70 10.59 6.38
CA VAL A 41 1.45 10.15 5.76
C VAL A 41 0.44 11.29 5.82
N VAL A 42 0.17 11.89 4.67
CA VAL A 42 -0.65 13.10 4.55
C VAL A 42 -2.13 12.77 4.53
N SER A 43 -2.51 11.67 3.87
CA SER A 43 -3.89 11.19 3.88
C SER A 43 -3.97 9.72 3.50
N ALA A 44 -4.98 9.03 4.04
CA ALA A 44 -5.35 7.66 3.70
C ALA A 44 -6.88 7.60 3.61
N LYS A 45 -7.42 7.76 2.41
CA LYS A 45 -8.87 7.80 2.19
C LYS A 45 -9.34 6.52 1.52
N VAL A 46 -10.26 5.82 2.17
CA VAL A 46 -10.85 4.58 1.66
C VAL A 46 -12.19 4.88 1.00
N HIS A 47 -12.35 4.43 -0.23
CA HIS A 47 -13.57 4.46 -1.01
C HIS A 47 -14.14 3.02 -1.01
N MET A 48 -15.34 2.84 -0.45
CA MET A 48 -16.00 1.54 -0.31
C MET A 48 -17.26 1.41 -1.19
N ASP A 49 -17.70 2.52 -1.76
CA ASP A 49 -18.95 2.71 -2.50
C ASP A 49 -18.78 2.67 -4.02
N GLU A 50 -17.56 2.45 -4.50
CA GLU A 50 -17.22 2.35 -5.92
C GLU A 50 -17.21 0.88 -6.40
N SER A 51 -16.75 0.63 -7.64
CA SER A 51 -16.75 -0.71 -8.25
C SER A 51 -15.97 -1.76 -7.44
N ALA A 52 -14.85 -1.36 -6.85
CA ALA A 52 -14.05 -2.17 -5.95
C ALA A 52 -13.47 -1.27 -4.85
N PRO A 53 -13.39 -1.74 -3.59
CA PRO A 53 -12.89 -0.93 -2.52
C PRO A 53 -11.41 -0.62 -2.70
N HIS A 54 -11.04 0.64 -2.54
CA HIS A 54 -9.65 1.07 -2.70
C HIS A 54 -9.34 2.27 -1.81
N MET A 55 -8.05 2.46 -1.55
CA MET A 55 -7.51 3.51 -0.72
C MET A 55 -6.58 4.39 -1.53
N HIS A 56 -6.85 5.70 -1.52
CA HIS A 56 -5.90 6.73 -1.92
C HIS A 56 -4.98 7.05 -0.74
N LEU A 57 -3.71 6.65 -0.86
CA LEU A 57 -2.69 6.88 0.14
C LEU A 57 -1.68 7.92 -0.33
N HIS A 58 -1.65 9.06 0.34
CA HIS A 58 -0.71 10.15 0.05
C HIS A 58 0.36 10.24 1.13
N PHE A 59 1.64 10.24 0.72
CA PHE A 59 2.75 10.40 1.65
C PHE A 59 3.92 11.22 1.07
N ILE A 60 4.77 11.69 1.97
CA ILE A 60 6.00 12.41 1.66
C ILE A 60 7.17 11.41 1.63
N PRO A 61 7.84 11.24 0.48
CA PRO A 61 8.90 10.24 0.32
C PRO A 61 10.20 10.71 0.96
N VAL A 62 10.38 10.40 2.24
CA VAL A 62 11.65 10.57 2.95
C VAL A 62 12.50 9.32 2.79
N ASN A 63 13.80 9.49 2.54
CA ASN A 63 14.73 8.36 2.45
C ASN A 63 15.23 7.94 3.84
N HIS A 64 16.00 6.85 3.92
CA HIS A 64 16.55 6.34 5.18
C HIS A 64 17.48 7.32 5.92
N GLN A 65 17.93 8.39 5.26
CA GLN A 65 18.73 9.47 5.85
C GLN A 65 17.86 10.66 6.33
N GLY A 66 16.53 10.52 6.31
CA GLY A 66 15.59 11.58 6.67
C GLY A 66 15.50 12.72 5.65
N ARG A 67 16.07 12.55 4.45
CA ARG A 67 16.04 13.58 3.40
C ARG A 67 14.83 13.38 2.49
N LEU A 68 14.18 14.48 2.14
CA LEU A 68 13.14 14.50 1.11
C LEU A 68 13.77 14.19 -0.26
N SER A 69 13.56 12.97 -0.75
CA SER A 69 14.14 12.53 -2.02
C SER A 69 13.32 11.39 -2.61
N ALA A 70 12.35 11.76 -3.44
CA ALA A 70 11.57 10.85 -4.27
C ALA A 70 12.46 9.85 -5.04
N ARG A 71 13.54 10.36 -5.64
CA ARG A 71 14.48 9.58 -6.44
C ARG A 71 15.12 8.44 -5.67
N THR A 72 15.34 8.56 -4.36
CA THR A 72 15.97 7.50 -3.56
C THR A 72 14.95 6.70 -2.76
N ALA A 73 13.91 7.35 -2.24
CA ALA A 73 12.90 6.71 -1.40
C ALA A 73 11.92 5.83 -2.19
N MET A 74 11.70 6.15 -3.48
CA MET A 74 10.76 5.45 -4.37
C MET A 74 11.43 5.11 -5.71
N ASN A 75 12.71 4.71 -5.69
CA ASN A 75 13.35 4.15 -6.89
C ASN A 75 12.81 2.74 -7.20
N ARG A 76 13.19 2.20 -8.36
CA ARG A 76 12.77 0.85 -8.80
C ARG A 76 13.00 -0.21 -7.72
N GLN A 77 14.21 -0.28 -7.15
CA GLN A 77 14.56 -1.27 -6.13
C GLN A 77 13.70 -1.11 -4.86
N ALA A 78 13.48 0.12 -4.41
CA ALA A 78 12.63 0.43 -3.26
C ALA A 78 11.18 0.03 -3.51
N ILE A 79 10.66 0.23 -4.73
CA ILE A 79 9.30 -0.19 -5.10
C ILE A 79 9.18 -1.72 -5.08
N HIS A 80 10.13 -2.46 -5.66
CA HIS A 80 10.13 -3.92 -5.60
C HIS A 80 10.11 -4.41 -4.15
N HIS A 81 11.00 -3.84 -3.33
CA HIS A 81 11.10 -4.20 -1.92
C HIS A 81 9.83 -3.87 -1.13
N ILE A 82 9.21 -2.70 -1.39
CA ILE A 82 7.91 -2.33 -0.79
C ILE A 82 6.85 -3.37 -1.13
N GLN A 83 6.78 -3.82 -2.37
CA GLN A 83 5.79 -4.82 -2.79
C GLN A 83 6.02 -6.17 -2.11
N ASP A 84 7.27 -6.60 -1.96
CA ASP A 84 7.63 -7.86 -1.30
C ASP A 84 7.34 -7.81 0.21
N GLU A 85 7.76 -6.73 0.87
CA GLU A 85 7.55 -6.51 2.30
C GLU A 85 6.06 -6.33 2.64
N LEU A 86 5.33 -5.51 1.89
CA LEU A 86 3.91 -5.28 2.12
C LEU A 86 3.12 -6.59 1.98
N THR A 87 3.43 -7.39 0.96
CA THR A 87 2.83 -8.73 0.80
C THR A 87 3.11 -9.59 2.02
N THR A 88 4.37 -9.66 2.44
CA THR A 88 4.77 -10.45 3.62
C THR A 88 4.06 -9.97 4.89
N HIS A 89 3.98 -8.66 5.10
CA HIS A 89 3.33 -8.04 6.24
C HIS A 89 1.83 -8.34 6.27
N LEU A 90 1.15 -8.26 5.13
CA LEU A 90 -0.26 -8.63 5.00
C LEU A 90 -0.49 -10.13 5.28
N CYS A 91 0.37 -11.01 4.77
CA CYS A 91 0.31 -12.44 5.07
C CYS A 91 0.47 -12.72 6.57
N GLN A 92 1.38 -12.02 7.26
CA GLN A 92 1.56 -12.14 8.71
C GLN A 92 0.32 -11.70 9.51
N GLN A 93 -0.46 -10.75 8.98
CA GLN A 93 -1.75 -10.34 9.55
C GLN A 93 -2.92 -11.28 9.15
N GLY A 94 -2.63 -12.39 8.46
CA GLY A 94 -3.61 -13.39 8.08
C GLY A 94 -4.44 -13.02 6.85
N PHE A 95 -3.94 -12.16 5.98
CA PHE A 95 -4.52 -11.92 4.65
C PHE A 95 -3.89 -12.87 3.63
N GLY A 96 -4.69 -13.58 2.84
CA GLY A 96 -4.21 -14.48 1.79
C GLY A 96 -3.85 -13.74 0.50
N VAL A 97 -2.84 -12.88 0.55
CA VAL A 97 -2.38 -12.10 -0.61
C VAL A 97 -1.15 -12.72 -1.26
N GLU A 98 -1.02 -12.53 -2.57
CA GLU A 98 0.13 -12.96 -3.35
C GLU A 98 0.82 -11.77 -3.99
N ARG A 99 2.14 -11.86 -4.14
CA ARG A 99 2.96 -10.84 -4.77
C ARG A 99 2.66 -10.84 -6.27
N GLY A 100 2.33 -9.68 -6.83
CA GLY A 100 2.11 -9.55 -8.28
C GLY A 100 3.36 -9.92 -9.10
N SER A 101 3.17 -10.39 -10.32
CA SER A 101 4.26 -10.79 -11.23
C SER A 101 5.26 -9.66 -11.47
N THR A 102 6.54 -9.99 -11.61
CA THR A 102 7.60 -9.05 -12.00
C THR A 102 7.78 -8.95 -13.51
N ASP A 103 7.18 -9.87 -14.26
CA ASP A 103 7.41 -10.02 -15.71
C ASP A 103 6.47 -9.13 -16.54
N ASP A 104 5.38 -8.66 -15.93
CA ASP A 104 4.40 -7.79 -16.56
C ASP A 104 4.86 -6.34 -16.54
N ASN A 105 5.86 -6.03 -17.37
CA ASN A 105 6.33 -4.67 -17.63
C ASN A 105 5.36 -3.91 -18.54
N THR A 106 4.06 -3.98 -18.29
CA THR A 106 3.04 -3.21 -19.03
C THR A 106 2.87 -1.86 -18.35
N THR A 107 3.75 -0.91 -18.66
CA THR A 107 3.47 0.52 -18.51
C THR A 107 2.38 0.89 -19.52
N TYR A 108 1.17 1.17 -19.04
CA TYR A 108 0.17 1.94 -19.78
C TYR A 108 0.51 3.44 -19.73
#